data_AF-A0A4Y1ZPZ6-F1
#
_entry.id   AF-A0A4Y1ZPZ6-F1
#
_cell.length_a   1.000
_cell.length_b   1.000
_cell.length_c   1.000
_cell.angle_alpha   90.00
_cell.angle_beta   90.00
_cell.angle_gamma   90.00
#
_symmetry.space_group_name_H-M   'P 1'
#
loop_
_entity.id
_entity.type
_entity.pdbx_description
1 polymer ?
#
loop_
_entity_poly.entity_id
_entity_poly.type
_entity_poly.pdbx_seq_one_letter_code
_entity_poly.pdbx_strand_id
1 'polypeptide(L)'
;MIIGFRAKGGSISETANFVNFSRAAVVKVYRAWQYGTIQNHRRGTCGAPRAIDDRGERRLRRCVRANRRATVEQLAEPLLRIHSW
;
A
#
# COMPACT_ATOMS: atom_id res chain seq x y z
N MET A 1 19.46 22.35 -4.87
CA MET A 1 18.52 21.67 -3.95
C MET A 1 19.27 21.11 -2.74
N ILE A 2 18.83 21.41 -1.51
CA ILE A 2 19.51 21.05 -0.24
C ILE A 2 19.74 19.55 -0.10
N ILE A 3 18.70 18.73 -0.32
CA ILE A 3 18.74 17.27 -0.13
C ILE A 3 19.71 16.62 -1.12
N GLY A 4 19.62 16.98 -2.41
CA GLY A 4 20.46 16.40 -3.45
C GLY A 4 21.95 16.72 -3.31
N PHE A 5 22.31 17.91 -2.82
CA PHE A 5 23.70 18.28 -2.57
C PHE A 5 24.26 17.54 -1.35
N ARG A 6 23.48 17.47 -0.25
CA ARG A 6 23.82 16.73 0.97
C ARG A 6 23.96 15.23 0.73
N ALA A 7 23.07 14.64 -0.07
CA ALA A 7 23.09 13.21 -0.40
C ALA A 7 24.31 12.79 -1.24
N LYS A 8 24.93 13.74 -1.97
CA LYS A 8 26.17 13.53 -2.73
C LYS A 8 27.45 13.75 -1.91
N GLY A 9 27.34 13.92 -0.59
CA GLY A 9 28.48 14.11 0.30
C GLY A 9 28.91 15.56 0.53
N GLY A 10 28.16 16.55 0.03
CA GLY A 10 28.46 17.96 0.26
C GLY A 10 28.31 18.36 1.73
N SER A 11 29.22 19.19 2.24
CA SER A 11 29.20 19.62 3.64
C SER A 11 28.01 20.55 3.95
N ILE A 12 27.66 20.68 5.22
CA ILE A 12 26.58 21.59 5.67
C ILE A 12 26.91 23.04 5.32
N SER A 13 28.17 23.45 5.46
CA SER A 13 28.60 24.82 5.18
C SER A 13 28.55 25.14 3.68
N GLU A 14 29.04 24.24 2.83
CA GLU A 14 28.94 24.41 1.36
C GLU A 14 27.49 24.45 0.92
N THR A 15 26.64 23.58 1.47
CA THR A 15 25.21 23.59 1.17
C THR A 15 24.57 24.92 1.59
N ALA A 16 24.90 25.41 2.78
CA ALA A 16 24.36 26.66 3.33
C ALA A 16 24.75 27.88 2.49
N ASN A 17 26.00 27.93 2.03
CA ASN A 17 26.48 28.97 1.13
C ASN A 17 25.81 28.87 -0.25
N PHE A 18 25.66 27.64 -0.78
CA PHE A 18 25.02 27.42 -2.07
C PHE A 18 23.54 27.82 -2.09
N VAL A 19 22.80 27.56 -1.01
CA VAL A 19 21.39 27.95 -0.91
C VAL A 19 21.16 29.30 -0.25
N ASN A 20 22.24 29.99 0.16
CA ASN A 20 22.21 31.25 0.90
C ASN A 20 21.26 31.23 2.12
N PHE A 21 21.25 30.11 2.86
CA PHE A 21 20.45 29.91 4.06
C PHE A 21 21.34 29.59 5.25
N SER A 22 20.83 29.80 6.47
CA SER A 22 21.58 29.44 7.66
C SER A 22 21.90 27.94 7.72
N ARG A 23 23.06 27.60 8.28
CA ARG A 23 23.46 26.19 8.54
C ARG A 23 22.39 25.45 9.34
N ALA A 24 21.72 26.14 10.28
CA ALA A 24 20.65 25.58 11.09
C ALA A 24 19.42 25.19 10.26
N ALA A 25 19.01 26.03 9.29
CA ALA A 25 17.90 25.72 8.39
C ALA A 25 18.21 24.49 7.54
N VAL A 26 19.43 24.43 6.99
CA VAL A 26 19.92 23.29 6.21
C VAL A 26 19.94 22.00 7.04
N VAL A 27 20.34 22.05 8.31
CA VAL A 27 20.29 20.90 9.22
C VAL A 27 18.84 20.45 9.49
N LYS A 28 17.93 21.39 9.79
CA LYS A 28 16.51 21.08 10.03
C LYS A 28 15.86 20.38 8.84
N VAL A 29 16.02 20.93 7.64
CA VAL A 29 15.44 20.37 6.40
C VAL A 29 15.96 18.97 6.13
N TYR A 30 17.27 18.76 6.22
CA TYR A 30 17.84 17.44 5.95
C TYR A 30 17.47 16.40 7.02
N ARG A 31 17.43 16.78 8.30
CA ARG A 31 16.97 15.87 9.36
C ARG A 31 15.52 15.47 9.15
N ALA A 32 14.65 16.42 8.81
CA ALA A 32 13.25 16.14 8.50
C ALA A 32 13.12 15.15 7.33
N TRP A 33 13.91 15.35 6.27
CA TRP A 33 13.98 14.41 5.15
C TRP A 33 14.49 13.02 5.57
N GLN A 34 15.60 12.95 6.32
CA GLN A 34 16.18 11.67 6.77
C GLN A 34 15.20 10.86 7.63
N TYR A 35 14.54 11.50 8.60
CA TYR A 35 13.53 10.84 9.42
C TYR A 35 12.30 10.43 8.61
N GLY A 36 11.84 11.30 7.70
CA GLY A 36 10.75 10.98 6.78
C GLY A 36 11.05 9.75 5.93
N THR A 37 12.25 9.65 5.35
CA THR A 37 12.65 8.50 4.53
C THR A 37 12.73 7.21 5.36
N ILE A 38 13.26 7.26 6.59
CA ILE A 38 13.33 6.08 7.49
C ILE A 38 11.93 5.63 7.91
N GLN A 39 11.04 6.56 8.24
CA GLN A 39 9.66 6.25 8.61
C GLN A 39 8.85 5.71 7.43
N ASN A 40 9.02 6.29 6.24
CA ASN A 40 8.35 5.82 5.03
C ASN A 40 8.88 4.47 4.53
N HIS A 41 10.16 4.16 4.70
CA HIS A 41 10.71 2.83 4.42
C HIS A 41 10.08 1.76 5.33
N ARG A 42 9.84 2.08 6.60
CA ARG A 42 9.19 1.19 7.57
C ARG A 42 7.67 1.03 7.36
N ARG A 43 7.04 1.90 6.57
CA ARG A 43 5.62 1.77 6.19
C ARG A 43 5.37 0.72 5.10
N GLY A 44 6.39 0.21 4.42
CA GLY A 44 6.21 -0.86 3.42
C GLY A 44 5.57 -2.13 4.00
N THR A 45 5.67 -2.32 5.31
CA THR A 45 5.09 -3.44 6.07
C THR A 45 4.01 -3.00 7.07
N CYS A 46 3.57 -1.74 7.05
CA CYS A 46 2.52 -1.29 7.96
C CYS A 46 1.14 -1.73 7.45
N GLY A 47 0.73 -2.91 7.91
CA GLY A 47 -0.61 -3.46 7.74
C GLY A 47 -0.73 -4.71 8.61
N ALA A 48 -1.91 -4.96 9.16
CA ALA A 48 -2.16 -6.24 9.80
C ALA A 48 -1.89 -7.36 8.78
N PRO A 49 -1.17 -8.43 9.15
CA PRO A 49 -1.01 -9.59 8.28
C PRO A 49 -2.39 -10.05 7.81
N ARG A 50 -2.55 -10.28 6.51
CA ARG A 50 -3.80 -10.83 5.99
C ARG A 50 -4.05 -12.16 6.68
N ALA A 51 -5.24 -12.32 7.25
CA ALA A 51 -5.66 -13.57 7.90
C ALA A 51 -5.73 -14.76 6.90
N ILE A 52 -5.79 -14.47 5.60
CA ILE A 52 -5.91 -15.44 4.53
C ILE A 52 -4.85 -15.12 3.47
N ASP A 53 -4.16 -16.14 2.98
CA ASP A 53 -3.21 -16.03 1.88
C ASP A 53 -3.93 -15.96 0.51
N ASP A 54 -3.20 -15.62 -0.54
CA ASP A 54 -3.77 -15.49 -1.89
C ASP A 54 -4.36 -16.81 -2.42
N ARG A 55 -3.91 -17.95 -1.90
CA ARG A 55 -4.47 -19.27 -2.22
C ARG A 55 -5.83 -19.46 -1.54
N GLY A 56 -5.94 -19.09 -0.28
CA GLY A 56 -7.17 -19.11 0.50
C GLY A 56 -8.21 -18.16 -0.08
N GLU A 57 -7.82 -16.96 -0.51
CA GLU A 57 -8.73 -16.03 -1.16
C GLU A 57 -9.29 -16.60 -2.47
N ARG A 58 -8.44 -17.23 -3.30
CA ARG A 58 -8.88 -17.91 -4.52
C ARG A 58 -9.82 -19.08 -4.25
N ARG A 59 -9.60 -19.85 -3.17
CA ARG A 59 -10.50 -20.94 -2.75
C ARG A 59 -11.86 -20.38 -2.34
N LEU A 60 -11.88 -19.34 -1.49
CA LEU A 60 -13.10 -18.70 -1.02
C LEU A 60 -13.94 -18.15 -2.18
N ARG A 61 -13.29 -17.44 -3.13
CA ARG A 61 -13.96 -16.92 -4.34
C ARG A 61 -14.62 -18.04 -5.16
N ARG A 62 -13.99 -19.21 -5.29
CA ARG A 62 -14.58 -20.36 -5.99
C ARG A 62 -15.77 -20.93 -5.23
N CYS A 63 -15.66 -21.11 -3.91
CA CYS A 63 -16.76 -21.62 -3.09
C CYS A 63 -17.99 -20.71 -3.16
N VAL A 64 -17.80 -19.39 -3.03
CA VAL A 64 -18.90 -18.42 -3.13
C VAL A 64 -19.59 -18.48 -4.49
N ARG A 65 -18.82 -18.60 -5.58
CA ARG A 65 -19.39 -18.74 -6.94
C ARG A 65 -20.17 -20.03 -7.11
N ALA A 66 -19.63 -21.15 -6.64
CA ALA A 66 -20.29 -22.45 -6.71
C ALA A 66 -21.61 -22.44 -5.91
N ASN A 67 -21.57 -21.91 -4.68
CA ASN A 67 -22.76 -21.81 -3.85
C ASN A 67 -23.83 -20.93 -4.49
N ARG A 68 -23.44 -19.77 -5.05
CA ARG A 68 -24.38 -18.91 -5.78
C ARG A 68 -25.06 -19.65 -6.94
N ARG A 69 -24.31 -20.43 -7.73
CA ARG A 69 -24.88 -21.21 -8.85
C ARG A 69 -25.85 -22.26 -8.34
N ALA A 70 -25.47 -23.02 -7.32
CA ALA A 70 -26.33 -24.04 -6.71
C ALA A 70 -27.62 -23.43 -6.17
N THR A 71 -27.55 -22.29 -5.48
CA THR A 71 -28.75 -21.57 -5.00
C THR A 71 -29.65 -21.12 -6.15
N VAL A 72 -29.08 -20.61 -7.25
CA VAL A 72 -29.86 -20.20 -8.43
C VAL A 72 -30.56 -21.41 -9.07
N GLU A 73 -29.86 -22.54 -9.21
CA GLU A 73 -30.44 -23.77 -9.75
C GLU A 73 -31.57 -24.30 -8.85
N GLN A 74 -31.37 -24.31 -7.53
CA GLN A 74 -32.40 -24.70 -6.56
C GLN A 74 -33.64 -23.80 -6.60
N LEU A 75 -33.49 -22.50 -6.83
CA LEU A 75 -34.61 -21.57 -6.95
C LEU A 75 -35.30 -21.64 -8.31
N ALA A 76 -34.58 -22.05 -9.36
CA ALA A 76 -35.12 -22.20 -10.71
C ALA A 76 -35.87 -23.53 -10.90
N GLU A 77 -35.51 -24.59 -10.16
CA GLU A 77 -36.14 -25.91 -10.26
C GLU A 77 -37.68 -25.87 -10.06
N PRO A 78 -38.24 -25.18 -9.05
CA PRO A 78 -39.70 -25.09 -8.88
C PRO A 78 -40.38 -24.29 -10.01
N LEU A 79 -39.73 -23.24 -10.52
CA LEU A 79 -40.29 -22.40 -11.59
C LEU A 79 -40.38 -23.17 -12.91
N LEU A 80 -39.37 -23.98 -13.23
CA LEU A 80 -39.37 -24.83 -14.42
C LEU A 80 -40.41 -25.96 -14.33
N ARG A 81 -40.70 -26.46 -13.12
CA ARG A 81 -41.73 -27.48 -12.86
C ARG A 81 -43.17 -26.96 -13.00
N ILE A 82 -43.40 -25.66 -12.81
CA ILE A 82 -44.74 -25.05 -12.95
C ILE A 82 -45.12 -24.84 -14.42
N HIS A 83 -44.15 -24.58 -15.30
CA HIS A 83 -44.38 -24.35 -16.74
C HIS A 83 -44.35 -25.63 -17.59
N SER A 84 -44.24 -26.82 -16.99
CA SER A 84 -44.23 -28.12 -17.68
C SER A 84 -45.53 -28.92 -17.55
N TRP A 85 -46.65 -28.27 -17.22
CA TRP A 85 -48.00 -28.84 -17.18
C TRP A 85 -48.87 -28.24 -18.28
#